data_AF-A0A841U3B0-F1
#
_entry.id   AF-A0A841U3B0-F1
#
_cell.length_a   1.000
_cell.length_b   1.000
_cell.length_c   1.000
_cell.angle_alpha   90.00
_cell.angle_beta   90.00
_cell.angle_gamma   90.00
#
_symmetry.space_group_name_H-M   'P 1'
#
loop_
_entity.id
_entity.type
_entity.pdbx_description
1 polymer ?
#
loop_
_entity_poly.entity_id
_entity_poly.type
_entity_poly.pdbx_seq_one_letter_code
_entity_poly.pdbx_strand_id
1 'polypeptide(L)'
;MHNGPDANFPVGKLAILLAVLQDHEWRKSVEQELTAGGYRFTIGRVGAMDMMKVIAAIETAAKNNHIIDSESYREVHAVYHAIIEALQGVGRGEVQFGNILRTVGLTFSIVRGKFAGAVQHEGDWVAVAVYGTIGAPKKGFEHETIGFGFNHI
;
A
#
# COMPACT_ATOMS: atom_id res chain seq x y z
N MET A 1 19.13 0.62 -23.99
CA MET A 1 18.04 -0.34 -23.73
C MET A 1 16.73 0.44 -23.72
N HIS A 2 15.72 -0.06 -24.42
CA HIS A 2 14.51 0.62 -24.91
C HIS A 2 13.87 1.68 -24.00
N ASN A 3 13.72 2.90 -24.53
CA ASN A 3 12.74 3.90 -24.07
C ASN A 3 11.98 4.44 -25.30
N GLY A 4 10.65 4.28 -25.32
CA GLY A 4 9.68 4.83 -26.28
C GLY A 4 8.55 3.82 -26.58
N PRO A 5 7.28 4.20 -26.84
CA PRO A 5 6.57 5.48 -26.66
C PRO A 5 5.45 5.46 -25.58
N ASP A 6 5.34 4.43 -24.73
CA ASP A 6 4.35 4.40 -23.63
C ASP A 6 5.07 4.52 -22.28
N ALA A 7 5.25 5.75 -21.78
CA ALA A 7 5.84 6.00 -20.47
C ALA A 7 4.84 5.68 -19.34
N ASN A 8 4.34 4.45 -19.30
CA ASN A 8 3.39 4.01 -18.28
C ASN A 8 4.15 3.85 -16.95
N PHE A 9 3.72 4.57 -15.92
CA PHE A 9 4.38 4.54 -14.62
C PHE A 9 4.29 3.13 -14.00
N PRO A 10 5.39 2.56 -13.45
CA PRO A 10 5.32 1.25 -12.81
C PRO A 10 4.28 1.22 -11.67
N VAL A 11 3.48 0.16 -11.58
CA VAL A 11 2.37 0.06 -10.60
C VAL A 11 2.81 0.30 -9.16
N GLY A 12 4.00 -0.17 -8.77
CA GLY A 12 4.54 0.08 -7.43
C GLY A 12 4.78 1.57 -7.15
N LYS A 13 5.26 2.32 -8.16
CA LYS A 13 5.42 3.77 -8.06
C LYS A 13 4.06 4.47 -7.95
N LEU A 14 3.07 4.03 -8.74
CA LEU A 14 1.71 4.58 -8.66
C LEU A 14 1.07 4.31 -7.29
N ALA A 15 1.23 3.11 -6.72
CA ALA A 15 0.74 2.80 -5.38
C ALA A 15 1.37 3.71 -4.32
N ILE A 16 2.70 3.90 -4.36
CA ILE A 16 3.41 4.82 -3.46
C ILE A 16 2.89 6.25 -3.61
N LEU A 17 2.82 6.77 -4.84
CA LEU A 17 2.30 8.12 -5.09
C LEU A 17 0.86 8.27 -4.61
N LEU A 18 0.03 7.25 -4.79
CA LEU A 18 -1.36 7.26 -4.35
C LEU A 18 -1.49 7.37 -2.81
N ALA A 19 -0.60 6.72 -2.04
CA ALA A 19 -0.57 6.81 -0.58
C ALA A 19 0.03 8.14 -0.08
N VAL A 20 1.08 8.63 -0.75
CA VAL A 20 1.79 9.88 -0.36
C VAL A 20 0.98 11.12 -0.71
N LEU A 21 0.32 11.12 -1.87
CA LEU A 21 -0.48 12.25 -2.36
C LEU A 21 -1.90 12.25 -1.79
N GLN A 22 -2.16 11.55 -0.69
CA GLN A 22 -3.49 11.53 -0.10
C GLN A 22 -3.87 12.94 0.39
N ASP A 23 -4.94 13.50 -0.19
CA ASP A 23 -5.41 14.90 -0.07
C ASP A 23 -4.66 15.94 -0.91
N HIS A 24 -3.70 15.54 -1.75
CA HIS A 24 -3.09 16.42 -2.74
C HIS A 24 -3.83 16.36 -4.08
N GLU A 25 -3.90 17.46 -4.82
CA GLU A 25 -4.60 17.51 -6.12
C GLU A 25 -4.00 16.56 -7.17
N TRP A 26 -2.68 16.37 -7.14
CA TRP A 26 -1.94 15.46 -8.03
C TRP A 26 -2.37 14.00 -7.89
N ARG A 27 -3.07 13.63 -6.81
CA ARG A 27 -3.66 12.29 -6.65
C ARG A 27 -4.54 11.91 -7.83
N LYS A 28 -5.31 12.85 -8.38
CA LYS A 28 -6.22 12.61 -9.52
C LYS A 28 -5.47 12.10 -10.75
N SER A 29 -4.27 12.62 -11.02
CA SER A 29 -3.46 12.17 -12.15
C SER A 29 -2.99 10.73 -11.96
N VAL A 30 -2.69 10.33 -10.72
CA VAL A 30 -2.32 8.94 -10.39
C VAL A 30 -3.53 8.00 -10.55
N GLU A 31 -4.72 8.40 -10.08
CA GLU A 31 -5.96 7.64 -10.24
C GLU A 31 -6.33 7.43 -11.72
N GLN A 32 -6.12 8.47 -12.55
CA GLN A 32 -6.33 8.41 -13.99
C GLN A 32 -5.38 7.41 -14.66
N GLU A 33 -4.09 7.46 -14.34
CA GLU A 33 -3.10 6.51 -14.86
C GLU A 33 -3.44 5.06 -14.46
N LEU A 34 -3.81 4.85 -13.19
CA LEU A 34 -4.23 3.53 -12.70
C LEU A 34 -5.47 3.01 -13.43
N THR A 35 -6.45 3.88 -13.66
CA THR A 35 -7.69 3.51 -14.37
C THR A 35 -7.40 3.21 -15.85
N ALA A 36 -6.57 4.03 -16.52
CA ALA A 36 -6.16 3.83 -17.91
C ALA A 36 -5.37 2.52 -18.07
N GLY A 37 -4.57 2.14 -17.08
CA GLY A 37 -3.85 0.87 -17.01
C GLY A 37 -4.71 -0.34 -16.63
N GLY A 38 -6.01 -0.16 -16.34
CA GLY A 38 -6.92 -1.25 -15.96
C GLY A 38 -6.69 -1.79 -14.55
N TYR A 39 -6.07 -1.00 -13.66
CA TYR A 39 -5.82 -1.38 -12.27
C TYR A 39 -7.04 -1.12 -11.39
N ARG A 40 -7.28 -2.02 -10.42
CA ARG A 40 -8.20 -1.78 -9.29
C ARG A 40 -7.40 -1.20 -8.14
N PHE A 41 -7.91 -0.18 -7.48
CA PHE A 41 -7.23 0.40 -6.34
C PHE A 41 -8.17 0.96 -5.29
N THR A 42 -7.67 1.06 -4.06
CA THR A 42 -8.34 1.75 -2.96
C THR A 42 -7.33 2.52 -2.11
N ILE A 43 -7.80 3.53 -1.39
CA ILE A 43 -7.03 4.31 -0.44
C ILE A 43 -7.73 4.33 0.93
N GLY A 44 -6.98 4.55 1.99
CA GLY A 44 -7.54 4.62 3.33
C GLY A 44 -6.61 5.27 4.34
N ARG A 45 -7.07 5.35 5.59
CA ARG A 45 -6.29 5.88 6.71
C ARG A 45 -6.45 4.99 7.93
N VAL A 46 -5.39 4.88 8.72
CA VAL A 46 -5.42 4.19 10.00
C VAL A 46 -4.40 4.80 10.96
N GLY A 47 -4.83 5.07 12.19
CA GLY A 47 -3.96 5.46 13.29
C GLY A 47 -4.04 4.40 14.38
N ALA A 48 -2.90 3.87 14.82
CA ALA A 48 -2.89 2.83 15.84
C ALA A 48 -1.54 2.71 16.56
N MET A 49 -1.60 2.26 17.80
CA MET A 49 -0.46 1.69 18.53
C MET A 49 -0.37 0.17 18.36
N ASP A 50 -1.41 -0.46 17.82
CA ASP A 50 -1.47 -1.90 17.61
C ASP A 50 -1.31 -2.20 16.12
N MET A 51 -0.28 -2.97 15.78
CA MET A 51 -0.01 -3.41 14.41
C MET A 51 -1.20 -4.18 13.82
N MET A 52 -1.89 -5.00 14.63
CA MET A 52 -3.00 -5.80 14.14
C MET A 52 -4.19 -4.93 13.69
N LYS A 53 -4.37 -3.75 14.29
CA LYS A 53 -5.38 -2.78 13.84
C LYS A 53 -5.03 -2.17 12.49
N VAL A 54 -3.74 -1.95 12.22
CA VAL A 54 -3.27 -1.48 10.90
C VAL A 54 -3.52 -2.55 9.85
N ILE A 55 -3.14 -3.79 10.13
CA ILE A 55 -3.38 -4.93 9.22
C ILE A 55 -4.87 -5.09 8.94
N ALA A 56 -5.69 -5.15 9.99
CA ALA A 56 -7.13 -5.33 9.85
C ALA A 56 -7.80 -4.19 9.06
N ALA A 57 -7.35 -2.93 9.23
CA ALA A 57 -7.89 -1.80 8.49
C ALA A 57 -7.60 -1.89 6.99
N ILE A 58 -6.37 -2.25 6.62
CA ILE A 58 -5.97 -2.40 5.21
C ILE A 58 -6.69 -3.60 4.58
N GLU A 59 -6.74 -4.74 5.26
CA GLU A 59 -7.47 -5.93 4.79
C GLU A 59 -8.97 -5.66 4.61
N THR A 60 -9.60 -4.99 5.58
CA THR A 60 -11.01 -4.61 5.50
C THR A 60 -11.28 -3.70 4.31
N ALA A 61 -10.40 -2.71 4.07
CA ALA A 61 -10.51 -1.85 2.89
C ALA A 61 -10.33 -2.63 1.58
N ALA A 62 -9.42 -3.61 1.53
CA ALA A 62 -9.23 -4.46 0.35
C ALA A 62 -10.50 -5.25 0.01
N LYS A 63 -11.13 -5.85 1.03
CA LYS A 63 -12.36 -6.64 0.90
C LYS A 63 -13.57 -5.77 0.53
N ASN A 64 -13.82 -4.70 1.29
CA ASN A 64 -14.99 -3.84 1.10
C ASN A 64 -14.99 -3.09 -0.24
N ASN A 65 -13.81 -2.82 -0.80
CA ASN A 65 -13.67 -2.15 -2.10
C ASN A 65 -13.40 -3.13 -3.25
N HIS A 66 -13.63 -4.43 -3.04
CA HIS A 66 -13.51 -5.47 -4.08
C HIS A 66 -12.15 -5.49 -4.80
N ILE A 67 -11.08 -5.13 -4.07
CA ILE A 67 -9.70 -5.33 -4.53
C ILE A 67 -9.36 -6.80 -4.48
N ILE A 68 -9.85 -7.48 -3.45
CA ILE A 68 -9.78 -8.94 -3.29
C ILE A 68 -11.14 -9.55 -3.02
N ASP A 69 -11.26 -10.84 -3.30
CA ASP A 69 -12.34 -11.70 -2.84
C ASP A 69 -12.09 -12.11 -1.39
N SER A 70 -13.07 -11.84 -0.51
CA SER A 70 -12.99 -12.15 0.92
C SER A 70 -12.98 -13.65 1.21
N GLU A 71 -13.57 -14.45 0.34
CA GLU A 71 -13.67 -15.91 0.50
C GLU A 71 -12.45 -16.63 -0.07
N SER A 72 -11.64 -15.94 -0.88
CA SER A 72 -10.43 -16.50 -1.46
C SER A 72 -9.26 -16.38 -0.48
N TYR A 73 -8.96 -17.50 0.22
CA TYR A 73 -7.79 -17.57 1.10
C TYR A 73 -6.49 -17.18 0.39
N ARG A 74 -6.34 -17.52 -0.90
CA ARG A 74 -5.15 -17.16 -1.69
C ARG A 74 -4.99 -15.64 -1.80
N GLU A 75 -6.08 -14.92 -2.05
CA GLU A 75 -6.04 -13.47 -2.19
C GLU A 75 -5.83 -12.77 -0.84
N VAL A 76 -6.50 -13.25 0.21
CA VAL A 76 -6.30 -12.77 1.58
C VAL A 76 -4.84 -12.97 2.01
N HIS A 77 -4.27 -14.15 1.77
CA HIS A 77 -2.88 -14.45 2.11
C HIS A 77 -1.89 -13.57 1.33
N ALA A 78 -2.11 -13.36 0.03
CA ALA A 78 -1.28 -12.50 -0.80
C ALA A 78 -1.24 -11.05 -0.27
N VAL A 79 -2.42 -10.48 0.03
CA VAL A 79 -2.54 -9.13 0.59
C VAL A 79 -1.93 -9.07 1.99
N TYR A 80 -2.16 -10.07 2.84
CA TYR A 80 -1.57 -10.11 4.17
C TYR A 80 -0.05 -9.99 4.12
N HIS A 81 0.62 -10.76 3.26
CA HIS A 81 2.08 -10.67 3.12
C HIS A 81 2.55 -9.35 2.53
N ALA A 82 1.83 -8.78 1.54
CA ALA A 82 2.12 -7.44 1.05
C ALA A 82 1.98 -6.37 2.14
N ILE A 83 0.99 -6.51 3.04
CA ILE A 83 0.86 -5.62 4.22
C ILE A 83 2.07 -5.79 5.15
N ILE A 84 2.47 -7.02 5.47
CA ILE A 84 3.60 -7.27 6.38
C ILE A 84 4.89 -6.66 5.84
N GLU A 85 5.20 -6.85 4.54
CA GLU A 85 6.34 -6.22 3.89
C GLU A 85 6.28 -4.68 3.97
N ALA A 86 5.12 -4.09 3.72
CA ALA A 86 4.94 -2.65 3.87
C ALA A 86 5.21 -2.18 5.31
N LEU A 87 4.72 -2.92 6.32
CA LEU A 87 4.92 -2.57 7.72
C LEU A 87 6.37 -2.75 8.20
N GLN A 88 7.16 -3.64 7.57
CA GLN A 88 8.60 -3.71 7.81
C GLN A 88 9.30 -2.41 7.41
N GLY A 89 8.87 -1.78 6.30
CA GLY A 89 9.34 -0.45 5.91
C GLY A 89 8.99 0.64 6.93
N VAL A 90 7.82 0.55 7.56
CA VAL A 90 7.40 1.48 8.62
C VAL A 90 8.20 1.29 9.91
N GLY A 91 8.38 0.03 10.33
CA GLY A 91 9.09 -0.34 11.56
C GLY A 91 10.61 -0.15 11.45
N ARG A 92 11.17 -0.30 10.25
CA ARG A 92 12.63 -0.21 9.94
C ARG A 92 13.45 -1.14 10.83
N GLY A 93 13.02 -2.38 10.95
CA GLY A 93 13.55 -3.38 11.86
C GLY A 93 12.43 -4.16 12.51
N GLU A 94 12.30 -4.07 13.82
CA GLU A 94 11.22 -4.74 14.56
C GLU A 94 9.87 -4.08 14.29
N VAL A 95 8.90 -4.87 13.81
CA VAL A 95 7.54 -4.38 13.51
C VAL A 95 6.71 -4.34 14.78
N GLN A 96 7.00 -3.36 15.63
CA GLN A 96 6.27 -3.09 16.86
C GLN A 96 5.99 -1.59 17.00
N PHE A 97 4.82 -1.24 17.53
CA PHE A 97 4.44 0.14 17.78
C PHE A 97 4.23 0.37 19.29
N GLY A 98 3.09 -0.06 19.83
CA GLY A 98 2.71 0.19 21.22
C GLY A 98 3.66 -0.44 22.24
N ASN A 99 4.18 -1.64 21.95
CA ASN A 99 5.12 -2.36 22.81
C ASN A 99 6.45 -1.62 23.01
N ILE A 100 6.80 -0.72 22.09
CA ILE A 100 8.01 0.11 22.14
C ILE A 100 7.68 1.61 22.28
N LEU A 101 6.51 1.93 22.84
CA LEU A 101 6.03 3.30 23.08
C LEU A 101 6.00 4.17 21.83
N ARG A 102 5.51 3.61 20.72
CA ARG A 102 5.24 4.34 19.47
C ARG A 102 3.78 4.23 19.05
N THR A 103 3.33 5.23 18.31
CA THR A 103 2.07 5.22 17.57
C THR A 103 2.34 5.57 16.12
N VAL A 104 1.47 5.10 15.22
CA VAL A 104 1.50 5.48 13.81
C VAL A 104 0.21 6.19 13.41
N GLY A 105 0.31 7.09 12.44
CA GLY A 105 -0.81 7.68 11.71
C GLY A 105 -0.53 7.56 10.23
N LEU A 106 -1.18 6.60 9.56
CA LEU A 106 -0.84 6.18 8.21
C LEU A 106 -1.99 6.43 7.23
N THR A 107 -1.62 6.94 6.06
CA THR A 107 -2.31 6.76 4.80
C THR A 107 -1.87 5.45 4.17
N PHE A 108 -2.77 4.79 3.44
CA PHE A 108 -2.42 3.60 2.70
C PHE A 108 -3.13 3.54 1.35
N SER A 109 -2.51 2.84 0.41
CA SER A 109 -3.11 2.47 -0.85
C SER A 109 -2.91 0.98 -1.14
N ILE A 110 -3.86 0.41 -1.87
CA ILE A 110 -3.79 -0.95 -2.37
C ILE A 110 -4.06 -0.87 -3.87
N VAL A 111 -3.19 -1.45 -4.69
CA VAL A 111 -3.35 -1.47 -6.15
C VAL A 111 -3.20 -2.91 -6.63
N ARG A 112 -4.16 -3.39 -7.41
CA ARG A 112 -4.16 -4.71 -8.02
C ARG A 112 -4.29 -4.63 -9.54
N GLY A 113 -3.52 -5.46 -10.24
CA GLY A 113 -3.72 -5.72 -11.66
C GLY A 113 -2.53 -6.43 -12.30
N LYS A 114 -2.54 -6.52 -13.62
CA LYS A 114 -1.46 -7.17 -14.37
C LYS A 114 -0.19 -6.34 -14.30
N PHE A 115 0.91 -7.01 -13.99
CA PHE A 115 2.21 -6.39 -13.98
C PHE A 115 2.90 -6.58 -15.33
N ALA A 116 3.22 -5.47 -16.00
CA ALA A 116 4.01 -5.47 -17.22
C ALA A 116 5.49 -5.31 -16.85
N GLY A 117 6.26 -6.39 -17.00
CA GLY A 117 7.72 -6.40 -16.84
C GLY A 117 8.42 -6.85 -18.13
N ALA A 118 9.76 -6.91 -18.09
CA ALA A 118 10.55 -7.49 -19.19
C ALA A 118 10.21 -8.99 -19.43
N VAL A 119 9.66 -9.65 -18.41
CA VAL A 119 9.09 -10.99 -18.47
C VAL A 119 7.59 -10.89 -18.29
N GLN A 120 6.84 -11.63 -19.10
CA GLN A 120 5.40 -11.72 -18.95
C GLN A 120 5.10 -12.54 -17.70
N HIS A 121 4.51 -11.92 -16.68
CA HIS A 121 4.07 -12.61 -15.48
C HIS A 121 2.63 -13.11 -15.67
N GLU A 122 2.36 -14.34 -15.26
CA GLU A 122 0.99 -14.84 -15.18
C GLU A 122 0.29 -14.22 -13.96
N GLY A 123 -1.00 -13.92 -14.14
CA GLY A 123 -1.86 -13.46 -13.05
C GLY A 123 -1.75 -11.98 -12.70
N ASP A 124 -2.50 -11.63 -11.65
CA ASP A 124 -2.50 -10.28 -11.08
C ASP A 124 -1.41 -10.19 -10.01
N TRP A 125 -1.02 -8.96 -9.72
CA TRP A 125 -0.17 -8.62 -8.59
C TRP A 125 -0.90 -7.61 -7.70
N VAL A 126 -0.52 -7.55 -6.43
CA VAL A 126 -1.02 -6.57 -5.47
C VAL A 126 0.14 -5.78 -4.86
N ALA A 127 0.01 -4.46 -4.88
CA ALA A 127 0.87 -3.52 -4.18
C ALA A 127 0.13 -2.96 -2.97
N VAL A 128 0.81 -2.91 -1.83
CA VAL A 128 0.37 -2.16 -0.64
C VAL A 128 1.42 -1.12 -0.34
N ALA A 129 1.04 0.15 -0.37
CA ALA A 129 1.90 1.25 0.07
C ALA A 129 1.30 1.91 1.31
N VAL A 130 2.15 2.25 2.26
CA VAL A 130 1.77 2.98 3.47
C VAL A 130 2.69 4.17 3.64
N TYR A 131 2.14 5.30 4.05
CA TYR A 131 2.88 6.54 4.28
C TYR A 131 2.24 7.29 5.45
N GLY A 132 2.99 8.13 6.15
CA GLY A 132 2.45 8.97 7.22
C GLY A 132 3.48 9.18 8.31
N THR A 133 3.05 9.18 9.56
CA THR A 133 3.92 9.49 10.71
C THR A 133 4.07 8.30 11.66
N ILE A 134 5.25 8.22 12.27
CA ILE A 134 5.56 7.35 13.41
C ILE A 134 6.26 8.18 14.48
N GLY A 135 5.93 7.96 15.74
CA GLY A 135 6.47 8.77 16.82
C GLY A 135 6.08 8.30 18.20
N ALA A 136 6.54 9.04 19.21
CA ALA A 136 6.05 8.87 20.58
C ALA A 136 4.54 9.13 20.64
N PRO A 137 3.80 8.61 21.64
CA PRO A 137 2.37 8.88 21.84
C PRO A 137 2.13 10.30 22.38
N LYS A 138 2.72 11.30 21.70
CA LYS A 138 2.66 12.72 22.00
C LYS A 138 2.69 13.50 20.70
N LYS A 139 1.64 14.27 20.42
CA LYS A 139 1.51 15.07 19.20
C LYS A 139 2.74 15.96 18.99
N GLY A 140 3.29 15.97 17.77
CA GLY A 140 4.48 16.73 17.42
C GLY A 140 5.82 16.06 17.76
N PHE A 141 5.81 14.86 18.34
CA PHE A 141 7.00 14.03 18.57
C PHE A 141 7.02 12.85 17.58
N GLU A 142 6.77 13.18 16.31
CA GLU A 142 6.61 12.23 15.22
C GLU A 142 7.43 12.69 14.01
N HIS A 143 7.81 11.73 13.17
CA HIS A 143 8.48 11.98 11.91
C HIS A 143 7.85 11.10 10.83
N GLU A 144 8.14 11.40 9.57
CA GLU A 144 7.58 10.66 8.44
C GLU A 144 8.12 9.23 8.33
N THR A 145 7.30 8.34 7.80
CA THR A 145 7.65 6.95 7.53
C THR A 145 6.93 6.46 6.28
N ILE A 146 7.53 5.48 5.60
CA ILE A 146 6.99 4.90 4.38
C ILE A 146 7.27 3.39 4.36
N GLY A 147 6.35 2.65 3.76
CA GLY A 147 6.46 1.22 3.56
C GLY A 147 5.83 0.80 2.25
N PHE A 148 6.39 -0.24 1.65
CA PHE A 148 5.88 -0.81 0.41
C PHE A 148 6.04 -2.34 0.45
N GLY A 149 4.99 -3.06 0.07
CA GLY A 149 5.02 -4.49 -0.10
C GLY A 149 4.32 -4.88 -1.40
N PHE A 150 4.77 -5.99 -1.99
CA PHE A 150 4.33 -6.37 -3.33
C PHE A 150 4.28 -7.89 -3.45
N ASN A 151 3.16 -8.43 -3.93
CA ASN A 151 3.00 -9.87 -4.02
C ASN A 151 2.17 -10.30 -5.23
N HIS A 152 2.35 -11.55 -5.66
CA HIS A 152 1.51 -12.18 -6.68
C HIS A 152 0.16 -12.57 -6.06
N ILE A 153 -0.92 -12.44 -6.85
CA ILE A 153 -2.31 -12.68 -6.39
C ILE A 153 -3.18 -13.30 -7.48
#